data_AF-A0A086WFA8-F1
#
_entry.id   AF-A0A086WFA8-F1
#
_cell.length_a   1.000
_cell.length_b   1.000
_cell.length_c   1.000
_cell.angle_alpha   90.00
_cell.angle_beta   90.00
_cell.angle_gamma   90.00
#
_symmetry.space_group_name_H-M   'P 1'
#
loop_
_entity.id
_entity.type
_entity.pdbx_description
1 polymer ?
#
loop_
_entity_poly.entity_id
_entity_poly.type
_entity_poly.pdbx_seq_one_letter_code
_entity_poly.pdbx_strand_id
1 'polypeptide(L)'
;MKAKVLAISVGTVLACACHLSSAAPTVTVTQQGNGNRSDVEQVESPLLSTSATITQLGNSNLGRVVQLNSRPIGTTAAIIYQEGSGNRASVTQDESIWPVNGIVRQIGNGNSGTIRQTGVQYSDATVDQNGLGNVTVLEQINITDSSSRASQTGNNNRITIRHQNAVYGGPNITQIGDGNSASAVTNSVLGSGPLIVQDGVGNRVSTVQTNTDGPFLMIRQQGTGNSADASQENAIHYADINQNGNHNVVRLAQSSPTLTVFGNTALIGQLGNNNTALVRQVGSGYVANVSQVGNGNWTSIHQH
;
A
#
# COMPACT_ATOMS: atom_id res chain seq x y z
N MET A 1 -54.25 -16.68 -4.97
CA MET A 1 -53.08 -16.62 -5.87
C MET A 1 -51.83 -16.58 -5.00
N LYS A 2 -50.86 -17.44 -5.30
CA LYS A 2 -49.78 -17.88 -4.40
C LYS A 2 -48.81 -16.73 -4.04
N ALA A 3 -48.53 -16.60 -2.75
CA ALA A 3 -47.51 -15.72 -2.19
C ALA A 3 -46.10 -16.22 -2.54
N LYS A 4 -45.19 -15.31 -2.90
CA LYS A 4 -43.74 -15.57 -2.92
C LYS A 4 -43.13 -14.85 -1.73
N VAL A 5 -42.89 -15.61 -0.67
CA VAL A 5 -42.05 -15.22 0.46
C VAL A 5 -40.60 -15.37 0.00
N LEU A 6 -39.83 -14.27 -0.05
CA LEU A 6 -38.38 -14.35 -0.20
C LEU A 6 -37.81 -14.69 1.17
N ALA A 7 -37.27 -15.91 1.29
CA ALA A 7 -36.60 -16.37 2.49
C ALA A 7 -35.28 -15.60 2.66
N ILE A 8 -35.19 -14.82 3.74
CA ILE A 8 -33.95 -14.25 4.24
C ILE A 8 -33.20 -15.40 4.92
N SER A 9 -32.11 -15.87 4.32
CA SER A 9 -31.20 -16.81 4.96
C SER A 9 -30.20 -16.04 5.83
N VAL A 10 -30.56 -15.82 7.10
CA VAL A 10 -29.58 -15.43 8.13
C VAL A 10 -28.89 -16.71 8.60
N GLY A 11 -27.66 -16.94 8.16
CA GLY A 11 -26.83 -18.04 8.66
C GLY A 11 -26.15 -17.66 9.96
N THR A 12 -26.84 -17.79 11.09
CA THR A 12 -26.23 -17.72 12.43
C THR A 12 -25.76 -19.11 12.84
N VAL A 13 -24.45 -19.33 12.93
CA VAL A 13 -23.89 -20.49 13.64
C VAL A 13 -23.75 -20.11 15.11
N LEU A 14 -24.51 -20.79 15.97
CA LEU A 14 -24.50 -20.62 17.42
C LEU A 14 -23.56 -21.67 18.03
N ALA A 15 -22.42 -21.25 18.60
CA ALA A 15 -21.59 -22.10 19.43
C ALA A 15 -21.82 -21.73 20.90
N CYS A 16 -22.23 -22.72 21.70
CA CYS A 16 -22.49 -22.59 23.13
C CYS A 16 -21.38 -23.31 23.90
N ALA A 17 -20.63 -22.59 24.73
CA ALA A 17 -20.09 -23.09 26.00
C ALA A 17 -19.49 -21.94 26.82
N CYS A 18 -19.90 -21.88 28.08
CA CYS A 18 -19.45 -20.98 29.14
C CYS A 18 -17.97 -21.16 29.51
N HIS A 19 -17.22 -20.06 29.67
CA HIS A 19 -16.38 -19.69 30.84
C HIS A 19 -15.47 -18.48 30.54
N LEU A 20 -15.49 -17.48 31.45
CA LEU A 20 -14.68 -16.24 31.53
C LEU A 20 -14.81 -15.24 30.37
N SER A 21 -15.34 -14.04 30.67
CA SER A 21 -15.60 -12.94 29.73
C SER A 21 -14.32 -12.44 29.03
N SER A 22 -14.04 -12.99 27.85
CA SER A 22 -12.99 -12.57 26.93
C SER A 22 -13.51 -12.79 25.50
N ALA A 23 -13.34 -11.78 24.62
CA ALA A 23 -14.10 -11.66 23.37
C ALA A 23 -13.76 -12.77 22.36
N ALA A 24 -14.75 -13.62 22.04
CA ALA A 24 -14.61 -14.69 21.05
C ALA A 24 -14.16 -14.14 19.68
N PRO A 25 -13.42 -14.93 18.87
CA PRO A 25 -13.18 -14.56 17.48
C PRO A 25 -14.52 -14.30 16.76
N THR A 26 -14.58 -13.22 15.98
CA THR A 26 -15.80 -12.81 15.29
C THR A 26 -15.61 -12.85 13.79
N VAL A 27 -16.61 -13.39 13.10
CA VAL A 27 -16.73 -13.30 11.65
C VAL A 27 -18.08 -12.65 11.33
N THR A 28 -18.06 -11.54 10.61
CA THR A 28 -19.27 -10.85 10.15
C THR A 28 -19.25 -10.78 8.63
N VAL A 29 -20.27 -11.31 7.97
CA VAL A 29 -20.41 -11.23 6.52
C VAL A 29 -21.77 -10.62 6.19
N THR A 30 -21.77 -9.53 5.41
CA THR A 30 -22.98 -8.90 4.88
C THR A 30 -22.89 -8.86 3.35
N GLN A 31 -23.87 -9.48 2.68
CA GLN A 31 -23.93 -9.50 1.21
C GLN A 31 -25.28 -9.01 0.72
N GLN A 32 -25.29 -8.13 -0.27
CA GLN A 32 -26.48 -7.64 -0.96
C GLN A 32 -26.24 -7.63 -2.48
N GLY A 33 -27.16 -8.21 -3.25
CA GLY A 33 -27.08 -8.33 -4.71
C GLY A 33 -26.82 -9.77 -5.19
N ASN A 34 -26.36 -9.95 -6.43
CA ASN A 34 -26.31 -11.27 -7.07
C ASN A 34 -24.89 -11.82 -7.23
N GLY A 35 -24.68 -13.10 -6.88
CA GLY A 35 -23.45 -13.83 -7.20
C GLY A 35 -22.19 -13.39 -6.44
N ASN A 36 -22.33 -12.66 -5.34
CA ASN A 36 -21.20 -12.34 -4.45
C ASN A 36 -20.69 -13.60 -3.75
N ARG A 37 -19.37 -13.73 -3.59
CA ARG A 37 -18.70 -14.83 -2.89
C ARG A 37 -17.80 -14.26 -1.80
N SER A 38 -17.93 -14.81 -0.59
CA SER A 38 -17.10 -14.50 0.57
C SER A 38 -16.51 -15.78 1.13
N ASP A 39 -15.25 -15.72 1.55
CA ASP A 39 -14.55 -16.82 2.21
C ASP A 39 -13.79 -16.27 3.42
N VAL A 40 -13.98 -16.87 4.59
CA VAL A 40 -13.32 -16.44 5.83
C VAL A 40 -12.79 -17.67 6.54
N GLU A 41 -11.48 -17.67 6.78
CA GLU A 41 -10.78 -18.74 7.48
C GLU A 41 -10.00 -18.14 8.67
N GLN A 42 -10.26 -18.66 9.86
CA GLN A 42 -9.54 -18.32 11.09
C GLN A 42 -9.00 -19.61 11.70
N VAL A 43 -7.68 -19.79 11.75
CA VAL A 43 -7.02 -21.02 12.23
C VAL A 43 -6.03 -20.69 13.34
N GLU A 44 -6.03 -21.51 14.39
CA GLU A 44 -5.10 -21.42 15.53
C GLU A 44 -4.99 -20.02 16.14
N SER A 45 -6.13 -19.46 16.55
CA SER A 45 -6.19 -18.26 17.39
C SER A 45 -6.51 -18.66 18.84
N PRO A 46 -5.54 -19.16 19.63
CA PRO A 46 -5.77 -19.60 21.01
C PRO A 46 -6.11 -18.44 21.95
N LEU A 47 -5.98 -17.19 21.48
CA LEU A 47 -6.29 -15.98 22.23
C LEU A 47 -7.45 -15.23 21.55
N LEU A 48 -8.47 -15.03 22.37
CA LEU A 48 -9.76 -14.38 22.13
C LEU A 48 -9.56 -12.91 21.74
N SER A 49 -9.54 -12.55 20.43
CA SER A 49 -9.73 -11.17 19.88
C SER A 49 -9.55 -11.01 18.34
N THR A 50 -9.56 -12.05 17.50
CA THR A 50 -9.52 -11.85 16.03
C THR A 50 -10.90 -11.49 15.47
N SER A 51 -10.96 -10.53 14.55
CA SER A 51 -12.20 -10.13 13.86
C SER A 51 -12.01 -10.10 12.36
N ALA A 52 -12.95 -10.69 11.63
CA ALA A 52 -13.04 -10.63 10.19
C ALA A 52 -14.40 -10.06 9.78
N THR A 53 -14.42 -8.98 8.99
CA THR A 53 -15.64 -8.38 8.47
C THR A 53 -15.58 -8.30 6.94
N ILE A 54 -16.58 -8.85 6.26
CA ILE A 54 -16.74 -8.71 4.81
C ILE A 54 -18.12 -8.09 4.52
N THR A 55 -18.14 -6.93 3.87
CA THR A 55 -19.37 -6.30 3.36
C THR A 55 -19.29 -6.20 1.84
N GLN A 56 -20.25 -6.80 1.13
CA GLN A 56 -20.32 -6.83 -0.34
C GLN A 56 -21.68 -6.35 -0.82
N LEU A 57 -21.69 -5.21 -1.51
CA LEU A 57 -22.88 -4.59 -2.09
C LEU A 57 -22.74 -4.58 -3.62
N GLY A 58 -23.67 -5.21 -4.33
CA GLY A 58 -23.66 -5.31 -5.80
C GLY A 58 -23.50 -6.74 -6.30
N ASN A 59 -22.81 -6.93 -7.42
CA ASN A 59 -22.82 -8.21 -8.14
C ASN A 59 -21.43 -8.83 -8.29
N SER A 60 -21.33 -10.14 -8.18
CA SER A 60 -20.10 -10.91 -8.49
C SER A 60 -18.84 -10.44 -7.76
N ASN A 61 -18.97 -9.80 -6.60
CA ASN A 61 -17.82 -9.42 -5.77
C ASN A 61 -17.24 -10.66 -5.06
N LEU A 62 -15.91 -10.74 -4.97
CA LEU A 62 -15.17 -11.82 -4.31
C LEU A 62 -14.36 -11.23 -3.14
N GLY A 63 -14.61 -11.69 -1.93
CA GLY A 63 -13.88 -11.32 -0.72
C GLY A 63 -13.28 -12.55 -0.06
N ARG A 64 -12.02 -12.50 0.35
CA ARG A 64 -11.38 -13.56 1.13
C ARG A 64 -10.62 -12.99 2.32
N VAL A 65 -10.88 -13.51 3.51
CA VAL A 65 -10.10 -13.22 4.71
C VAL A 65 -9.49 -14.50 5.22
N VAL A 66 -8.20 -14.46 5.55
CA VAL A 66 -7.48 -15.59 6.16
C VAL A 66 -6.66 -15.05 7.32
N GLN A 67 -6.94 -15.52 8.54
CA GLN A 67 -6.17 -15.17 9.75
C GLN A 67 -5.60 -16.46 10.34
N LEU A 68 -4.28 -16.62 10.27
CA LEU A 68 -3.55 -17.83 10.70
C LEU A 68 -2.64 -17.51 11.88
N ASN A 69 -2.44 -18.49 12.77
CA ASN A 69 -1.40 -18.51 13.81
C ASN A 69 -1.32 -17.22 14.67
N SER A 70 -2.42 -16.48 14.75
CA SER A 70 -2.46 -15.18 15.38
C SER A 70 -2.69 -15.39 16.87
N ARG A 71 -1.80 -14.84 17.70
CA ARG A 71 -1.89 -14.91 19.17
C ARG A 71 -2.04 -13.50 19.74
N PRO A 72 -3.06 -12.74 19.31
CA PRO A 72 -3.07 -11.31 19.55
C PRO A 72 -3.36 -10.99 21.02
N ILE A 73 -2.57 -10.10 21.59
CA ILE A 73 -2.87 -9.43 22.84
C ILE A 73 -3.61 -8.13 22.46
N GLY A 74 -4.91 -8.25 22.17
CA GLY A 74 -5.77 -7.17 21.63
C GLY A 74 -6.46 -7.55 20.31
N THR A 75 -7.20 -6.63 19.70
CA THR A 75 -7.99 -6.92 18.49
C THR A 75 -7.16 -6.89 17.21
N THR A 76 -7.16 -7.99 16.46
CA THR A 76 -6.62 -8.08 15.10
C THR A 76 -7.78 -8.12 14.12
N ALA A 77 -7.93 -7.10 13.28
CA ALA A 77 -9.07 -6.95 12.39
C ALA A 77 -8.69 -7.08 10.90
N ALA A 78 -9.44 -7.87 10.16
CA ALA A 78 -9.42 -7.91 8.71
C ALA A 78 -10.77 -7.44 8.17
N ILE A 79 -10.79 -6.32 7.46
CA ILE A 79 -12.02 -5.68 6.97
C ILE A 79 -11.97 -5.58 5.45
N ILE A 80 -12.99 -6.12 4.80
CA ILE A 80 -13.23 -5.98 3.37
C ILE A 80 -14.55 -5.26 3.17
N TYR A 81 -14.54 -4.16 2.43
CA TYR A 81 -15.73 -3.48 1.94
C TYR A 81 -15.67 -3.38 0.42
N GLN A 82 -16.70 -3.90 -0.25
CA GLN A 82 -16.81 -3.88 -1.72
C GLN A 82 -18.18 -3.35 -2.12
N GLU A 83 -18.21 -2.33 -2.95
CA GLU A 83 -19.41 -1.78 -3.56
C GLU A 83 -19.25 -1.73 -5.09
N GLY A 84 -20.19 -2.34 -5.81
CA GLY A 84 -20.21 -2.38 -7.28
C GLY A 84 -20.11 -3.81 -7.83
N SER A 85 -19.42 -4.00 -8.97
CA SER A 85 -19.45 -5.27 -9.69
C SER A 85 -18.06 -5.89 -9.92
N GLY A 86 -17.91 -7.18 -9.62
CA GLY A 86 -16.70 -7.94 -9.99
C GLY A 86 -15.43 -7.53 -9.23
N ASN A 87 -15.56 -6.86 -8.08
CA ASN A 87 -14.40 -6.50 -7.28
C ASN A 87 -13.82 -7.74 -6.57
N ARG A 88 -12.50 -7.82 -6.44
CA ARG A 88 -11.77 -8.88 -5.74
C ARG A 88 -10.92 -8.31 -4.60
N ALA A 89 -11.17 -8.75 -3.38
CA ALA A 89 -10.44 -8.35 -2.19
C ALA A 89 -9.91 -9.57 -1.45
N SER A 90 -8.68 -9.50 -0.95
CA SER A 90 -8.09 -10.52 -0.11
C SER A 90 -7.29 -9.87 1.02
N VAL A 91 -7.50 -10.32 2.26
CA VAL A 91 -6.68 -9.96 3.41
C VAL A 91 -6.17 -11.25 4.06
N THR A 92 -4.86 -11.38 4.14
CA THR A 92 -4.21 -12.49 4.84
C THR A 92 -3.33 -11.94 5.95
N GLN A 93 -3.57 -12.39 7.17
CA GLN A 93 -2.78 -12.05 8.35
C GLN A 93 -2.24 -13.36 8.95
N ASP A 94 -0.93 -13.44 9.13
CA ASP A 94 -0.25 -14.63 9.65
C ASP A 94 0.74 -14.19 10.74
N GLU A 95 0.78 -14.94 11.84
CA GLU A 95 1.70 -14.69 12.97
C GLU A 95 1.57 -13.30 13.63
N SER A 96 0.35 -12.75 13.71
CA SER A 96 0.10 -11.47 14.40
C SER A 96 0.02 -11.65 15.92
N ILE A 97 0.87 -10.94 16.68
CA ILE A 97 0.96 -11.02 18.16
C ILE A 97 0.28 -9.84 18.86
N TRP A 98 0.17 -8.69 18.18
CA TRP A 98 -0.43 -7.45 18.69
C TRP A 98 -1.51 -6.98 17.72
N PRO A 99 -2.28 -5.91 18.02
CA PRO A 99 -3.27 -5.38 17.09
C PRO A 99 -2.67 -5.13 15.71
N VAL A 100 -3.28 -5.74 14.69
CA VAL A 100 -2.93 -5.57 13.28
C VAL A 100 -4.22 -5.40 12.51
N ASN A 101 -4.33 -4.32 11.72
CA ASN A 101 -5.49 -4.10 10.87
C ASN A 101 -5.12 -4.22 9.39
N GLY A 102 -5.90 -5.02 8.67
CA GLY A 102 -5.87 -5.09 7.20
C GLY A 102 -7.20 -4.63 6.66
N ILE A 103 -7.24 -3.49 5.97
CA ILE A 103 -8.47 -2.89 5.47
C ILE A 103 -8.40 -2.76 3.95
N VAL A 104 -9.33 -3.41 3.24
CA VAL A 104 -9.51 -3.24 1.80
C VAL A 104 -10.88 -2.63 1.55
N ARG A 105 -10.91 -1.44 0.95
CA ARG A 105 -12.13 -0.77 0.48
C ARG A 105 -12.09 -0.63 -1.05
N GLN A 106 -13.13 -1.10 -1.72
CA GLN A 106 -13.25 -1.06 -3.17
C GLN A 106 -14.63 -0.53 -3.55
N ILE A 107 -14.66 0.52 -4.36
CA ILE A 107 -15.89 1.11 -4.91
C ILE A 107 -15.73 1.17 -6.43
N GLY A 108 -16.73 0.66 -7.16
CA GLY A 108 -16.72 0.60 -8.61
C GLY A 108 -16.63 -0.83 -9.13
N ASN A 109 -15.93 -1.05 -10.25
CA ASN A 109 -16.00 -2.31 -10.98
C ASN A 109 -14.62 -2.94 -11.20
N GLY A 110 -14.50 -4.26 -11.05
CA GLY A 110 -13.30 -5.01 -11.41
C GLY A 110 -12.03 -4.63 -10.63
N ASN A 111 -12.14 -3.93 -9.50
CA ASN A 111 -10.96 -3.56 -8.71
C ASN A 111 -10.40 -4.81 -8.01
N SER A 112 -9.07 -4.91 -7.88
CA SER A 112 -8.38 -6.00 -7.18
C SER A 112 -7.46 -5.47 -6.09
N GLY A 113 -7.73 -5.81 -4.83
CA GLY A 113 -6.97 -5.36 -3.67
C GLY A 113 -6.50 -6.57 -2.86
N THR A 114 -5.21 -6.65 -2.55
CA THR A 114 -4.64 -7.72 -1.74
C THR A 114 -3.73 -7.15 -0.66
N ILE A 115 -3.99 -7.55 0.58
CA ILE A 115 -3.14 -7.29 1.74
C ILE A 115 -2.61 -8.62 2.26
N ARG A 116 -1.29 -8.69 2.48
CA ARG A 116 -0.63 -9.80 3.17
C ARG A 116 0.24 -9.26 4.29
N GLN A 117 0.00 -9.69 5.52
CA GLN A 117 0.74 -9.30 6.72
C GLN A 117 1.29 -10.57 7.37
N THR A 118 2.61 -10.67 7.55
CA THR A 118 3.28 -11.82 8.19
C THR A 118 4.23 -11.33 9.28
N GLY A 119 4.04 -11.78 10.52
CA GLY A 119 4.89 -11.38 11.66
C GLY A 119 4.78 -9.88 11.98
N VAL A 120 3.57 -9.33 11.92
CA VAL A 120 3.31 -7.88 12.05
C VAL A 120 2.77 -7.54 13.44
N GLN A 121 3.13 -6.36 13.98
CA GLN A 121 2.72 -5.88 15.31
C GLN A 121 2.38 -4.39 15.28
N TYR A 122 1.30 -3.97 15.96
CA TYR A 122 0.89 -2.56 16.09
C TYR A 122 0.87 -1.78 14.76
N SER A 123 0.40 -2.43 13.68
CA SER A 123 0.57 -1.91 12.33
C SER A 123 -0.69 -2.05 11.51
N ASP A 124 -0.87 -1.09 10.60
CA ASP A 124 -2.03 -1.00 9.71
C ASP A 124 -1.61 -1.12 8.25
N ALA A 125 -2.40 -1.87 7.48
CA ALA A 125 -2.36 -1.91 6.04
C ALA A 125 -3.73 -1.47 5.50
N THR A 126 -3.74 -0.41 4.69
CA THR A 126 -4.97 0.10 4.07
C THR A 126 -4.85 0.17 2.56
N VAL A 127 -5.82 -0.41 1.87
CA VAL A 127 -6.01 -0.32 0.42
C VAL A 127 -7.38 0.31 0.15
N ASP A 128 -7.40 1.40 -0.60
CA ASP A 128 -8.62 2.11 -1.00
C ASP A 128 -8.64 2.32 -2.52
N GLN A 129 -9.62 1.74 -3.20
CA GLN A 129 -9.72 1.76 -4.66
C GLN A 129 -11.10 2.26 -5.08
N ASN A 130 -11.13 3.34 -5.86
CA ASN A 130 -12.34 3.91 -6.42
C ASN A 130 -12.22 4.00 -7.95
N GLY A 131 -13.08 3.30 -8.68
CA GLY A 131 -13.15 3.34 -10.14
C GLY A 131 -13.17 1.95 -10.80
N LEU A 132 -12.55 1.83 -11.97
CA LEU A 132 -12.57 0.61 -12.78
C LEU A 132 -11.19 -0.05 -12.85
N GLY A 133 -11.11 -1.34 -12.54
CA GLY A 133 -9.93 -2.16 -12.87
C GLY A 133 -8.64 -1.76 -12.13
N ASN A 134 -8.74 -1.04 -11.01
CA ASN A 134 -7.55 -0.68 -10.23
C ASN A 134 -6.99 -1.92 -9.53
N VAL A 135 -5.66 -2.03 -9.45
CA VAL A 135 -4.98 -3.17 -8.82
C VAL A 135 -4.01 -2.69 -7.74
N THR A 136 -4.15 -3.21 -6.53
CA THR A 136 -3.21 -2.96 -5.43
C THR A 136 -2.77 -4.27 -4.79
N VAL A 137 -1.46 -4.40 -4.58
CA VAL A 137 -0.85 -5.46 -3.75
C VAL A 137 -0.03 -4.79 -2.65
N LEU A 138 -0.34 -5.07 -1.39
CA LEU A 138 0.35 -4.55 -0.23
C LEU A 138 0.82 -5.72 0.64
N GLU A 139 2.12 -5.74 0.91
CA GLU A 139 2.79 -6.80 1.66
C GLU A 139 3.61 -6.19 2.81
N GLN A 140 3.35 -6.64 4.04
CA GLN A 140 4.12 -6.32 5.25
C GLN A 140 4.71 -7.59 5.84
N ILE A 141 6.02 -7.61 6.09
CA ILE A 141 6.73 -8.78 6.64
C ILE A 141 7.66 -8.32 7.77
N ASN A 142 7.51 -8.87 8.98
CA ASN A 142 8.33 -8.52 10.15
C ASN A 142 8.32 -7.00 10.43
N ILE A 143 7.13 -6.45 10.64
CA ILE A 143 6.90 -5.00 10.77
C ILE A 143 6.33 -4.67 12.14
N THR A 144 6.83 -3.60 12.75
CA THR A 144 6.33 -3.10 14.05
C THR A 144 6.01 -1.60 13.98
N ASP A 145 4.93 -1.16 14.64
CA ASP A 145 4.54 0.25 14.80
C ASP A 145 4.46 1.06 13.49
N SER A 146 3.95 0.44 12.42
CA SER A 146 4.07 0.97 11.06
C SER A 146 2.73 1.01 10.33
N SER A 147 2.56 1.96 9.40
CA SER A 147 1.36 2.06 8.58
C SER A 147 1.71 2.13 7.11
N SER A 148 1.09 1.26 6.30
CA SER A 148 1.25 1.26 4.85
C SER A 148 -0.11 1.56 4.19
N ARG A 149 -0.13 2.53 3.28
CA ARG A 149 -1.36 3.02 2.65
C ARG A 149 -1.23 3.08 1.14
N ALA A 150 -2.22 2.53 0.45
CA ALA A 150 -2.39 2.62 -0.99
C ALA A 150 -3.78 3.16 -1.31
N SER A 151 -3.86 4.26 -2.07
CA SER A 151 -5.12 4.85 -2.52
C SER A 151 -5.10 5.09 -4.03
N GLN A 152 -6.15 4.65 -4.72
CA GLN A 152 -6.29 4.77 -6.17
C GLN A 152 -7.68 5.33 -6.51
N THR A 153 -7.72 6.41 -7.28
CA THR A 153 -8.96 6.95 -7.86
C THR A 153 -8.80 7.08 -9.36
N GLY A 154 -9.72 6.49 -10.12
CA GLY A 154 -9.72 6.47 -11.59
C GLY A 154 -9.65 5.04 -12.13
N ASN A 155 -9.05 4.83 -13.31
CA ASN A 155 -9.12 3.54 -14.00
C ASN A 155 -7.76 2.91 -14.24
N ASN A 156 -7.69 1.58 -14.14
CA ASN A 156 -6.52 0.77 -14.49
C ASN A 156 -5.21 1.21 -13.79
N ASN A 157 -5.31 1.82 -12.61
CA ASN A 157 -4.12 2.18 -11.85
C ASN A 157 -3.54 0.94 -11.16
N ARG A 158 -2.22 0.92 -10.94
CA ARG A 158 -1.52 -0.17 -10.24
C ARG A 158 -0.63 0.35 -9.10
N ILE A 159 -0.83 -0.18 -7.89
CA ILE A 159 0.07 0.01 -6.74
C ILE A 159 0.67 -1.33 -6.31
N THR A 160 1.96 -1.34 -6.00
CA THR A 160 2.62 -2.44 -5.29
C THR A 160 3.44 -1.88 -4.15
N ILE A 161 3.19 -2.35 -2.93
CA ILE A 161 3.94 -1.99 -1.72
C ILE A 161 4.50 -3.26 -1.12
N ARG A 162 5.81 -3.30 -0.88
CA ARG A 162 6.47 -4.34 -0.09
C ARG A 162 7.30 -3.68 1.00
N HIS A 163 6.89 -3.89 2.25
CA HIS A 163 7.47 -3.28 3.43
C HIS A 163 8.01 -4.39 4.34
N GLN A 164 9.33 -4.42 4.58
CA GLN A 164 9.98 -5.53 5.28
C GLN A 164 10.95 -5.08 6.37
N ASN A 165 11.01 -5.85 7.46
CA ASN A 165 12.01 -5.72 8.53
C ASN A 165 12.17 -4.27 9.04
N ALA A 166 11.06 -3.57 9.21
CA ALA A 166 11.04 -2.13 9.45
C ALA A 166 10.20 -1.78 10.68
N VAL A 167 10.56 -0.66 11.30
CA VAL A 167 9.95 -0.19 12.54
C VAL A 167 9.68 1.29 12.40
N TYR A 168 8.46 1.71 12.75
CA TYR A 168 7.95 3.07 12.59
C TYR A 168 7.77 3.51 11.13
N GLY A 169 6.63 4.11 10.80
CA GLY A 169 6.38 4.69 9.47
C GLY A 169 6.01 3.64 8.40
N GLY A 170 5.94 4.04 7.14
CA GLY A 170 5.70 3.11 6.04
C GLY A 170 5.32 3.79 4.72
N PRO A 171 5.26 3.04 3.61
CA PRO A 171 4.97 3.60 2.30
C PRO A 171 3.54 4.16 2.21
N ASN A 172 3.41 5.35 1.63
CA ASN A 172 2.13 5.98 1.33
C ASN A 172 2.05 6.36 -0.14
N ILE A 173 1.15 5.73 -0.87
CA ILE A 173 1.01 5.90 -2.32
C ILE A 173 -0.42 6.34 -2.64
N THR A 174 -0.54 7.44 -3.36
CA THR A 174 -1.81 7.96 -3.89
C THR A 174 -1.72 8.12 -5.41
N GLN A 175 -2.67 7.54 -6.13
CA GLN A 175 -2.83 7.67 -7.57
C GLN A 175 -4.19 8.27 -7.91
N ILE A 176 -4.19 9.33 -8.71
CA ILE A 176 -5.38 10.01 -9.23
C ILE A 176 -5.26 10.05 -10.76
N GLY A 177 -6.28 9.58 -11.46
CA GLY A 177 -6.33 9.52 -12.92
C GLY A 177 -6.22 8.09 -13.45
N ASP A 178 -5.66 7.89 -14.63
CA ASP A 178 -5.78 6.62 -15.37
C ASP A 178 -4.43 5.98 -15.70
N GLY A 179 -4.33 4.66 -15.54
CA GLY A 179 -3.17 3.88 -15.97
C GLY A 179 -1.86 4.20 -15.24
N ASN A 180 -1.91 4.86 -14.07
CA ASN A 180 -0.71 5.14 -13.30
C ASN A 180 -0.17 3.87 -12.64
N SER A 181 1.14 3.75 -12.50
CA SER A 181 1.81 2.62 -11.85
C SER A 181 2.83 3.08 -10.81
N ALA A 182 2.73 2.60 -9.57
CA ALA A 182 3.67 2.90 -8.51
C ALA A 182 4.11 1.62 -7.79
N SER A 183 5.41 1.51 -7.51
CA SER A 183 6.00 0.44 -6.71
C SER A 183 6.88 1.03 -5.61
N ALA A 184 6.65 0.65 -4.37
CA ALA A 184 7.52 0.99 -3.24
C ALA A 184 8.02 -0.27 -2.53
N VAL A 185 9.33 -0.35 -2.39
CA VAL A 185 10.03 -1.37 -1.63
C VAL A 185 10.80 -0.71 -0.50
N THR A 186 10.54 -1.14 0.73
CA THR A 186 11.32 -0.75 1.91
C THR A 186 11.80 -1.99 2.64
N ASN A 187 13.09 -2.04 2.98
CA ASN A 187 13.70 -3.17 3.70
C ASN A 187 14.71 -2.66 4.73
N SER A 188 14.58 -3.11 5.99
CA SER A 188 15.47 -2.66 7.08
C SER A 188 15.46 -1.15 7.25
N VAL A 189 14.26 -0.56 7.23
CA VAL A 189 14.07 0.89 7.39
C VAL A 189 13.59 1.19 8.81
N LEU A 190 14.26 2.11 9.49
CA LEU A 190 13.74 2.71 10.72
C LEU A 190 13.05 4.02 10.34
N GLY A 191 11.78 4.21 10.67
CA GLY A 191 11.05 5.45 10.38
C GLY A 191 10.45 5.53 8.96
N SER A 192 10.16 6.76 8.52
CA SER A 192 9.31 7.07 7.35
C SER A 192 9.55 6.18 6.12
N GLY A 193 8.47 5.88 5.40
CA GLY A 193 8.53 5.31 4.06
C GLY A 193 8.44 6.37 2.95
N PRO A 194 8.45 5.95 1.68
CA PRO A 194 8.30 6.86 0.56
C PRO A 194 6.87 7.40 0.47
N LEU A 195 6.74 8.67 0.14
CA LEU A 195 5.48 9.32 -0.22
C LEU A 195 5.43 9.49 -1.74
N ILE A 196 4.49 8.80 -2.39
CA ILE A 196 4.33 8.85 -3.85
C ILE A 196 2.93 9.40 -4.16
N VAL A 197 2.89 10.46 -4.96
CA VAL A 197 1.66 11.06 -5.49
C VAL A 197 1.75 11.13 -7.01
N GLN A 198 0.84 10.43 -7.69
CA GLN A 198 0.70 10.49 -9.14
C GLN A 198 -0.67 11.06 -9.49
N ASP A 199 -0.69 12.13 -10.28
CA ASP A 199 -1.90 12.80 -10.75
C ASP A 199 -1.83 12.96 -12.27
N GLY A 200 -2.69 12.24 -12.99
CA GLY A 200 -2.77 12.26 -14.44
C GLY A 200 -2.79 10.87 -15.05
N VAL A 201 -2.13 10.71 -16.19
CA VAL A 201 -2.29 9.51 -17.04
C VAL A 201 -0.95 8.82 -17.29
N GLY A 202 -0.89 7.51 -17.05
CA GLY A 202 0.25 6.68 -17.43
C GLY A 202 1.56 7.03 -16.71
N ASN A 203 1.51 7.71 -15.57
CA ASN A 203 2.72 8.04 -14.81
C ASN A 203 3.29 6.79 -14.12
N ARG A 204 4.61 6.71 -13.97
CA ARG A 204 5.31 5.58 -13.37
C ARG A 204 6.28 5.99 -12.27
N VAL A 205 6.19 5.36 -11.10
CA VAL A 205 7.16 5.49 -10.01
C VAL A 205 7.66 4.13 -9.55
N SER A 206 8.97 4.03 -9.29
CA SER A 206 9.59 2.93 -8.57
C SER A 206 10.49 3.49 -7.48
N THR A 207 10.36 3.01 -6.24
CA THR A 207 11.23 3.40 -5.13
C THR A 207 11.77 2.19 -4.38
N VAL A 208 13.04 2.27 -3.99
CA VAL A 208 13.70 1.28 -3.13
C VAL A 208 14.44 1.99 -2.00
N GLN A 209 14.12 1.69 -0.76
CA GLN A 209 14.88 2.15 0.42
C GLN A 209 15.39 0.94 1.19
N THR A 210 16.70 0.87 1.42
CA THR A 210 17.34 -0.25 2.12
C THR A 210 18.32 0.23 3.17
N ASN A 211 18.23 -0.31 4.39
CA ASN A 211 19.14 0.01 5.51
C ASN A 211 19.21 1.53 5.77
N THR A 212 18.06 2.19 5.91
CA THR A 212 17.98 3.64 6.11
C THR A 212 17.29 3.96 7.43
N ASP A 213 17.69 5.06 8.06
CA ASP A 213 17.06 5.59 9.29
C ASP A 213 16.43 6.95 8.98
N GLY A 214 15.12 7.11 9.16
CA GLY A 214 14.36 8.31 8.86
C GLY A 214 14.50 8.86 7.44
N PRO A 215 14.55 8.04 6.36
CA PRO A 215 14.73 8.58 5.02
C PRO A 215 13.50 9.42 4.62
N PHE A 216 13.73 10.49 3.86
CA PHE A 216 12.65 11.24 3.23
C PHE A 216 12.77 11.07 1.71
N LEU A 217 11.76 10.43 1.12
CA LEU A 217 11.61 10.33 -0.33
C LEU A 217 10.19 10.73 -0.69
N MET A 218 10.05 11.90 -1.31
CA MET A 218 8.79 12.36 -1.87
C MET A 218 8.90 12.40 -3.39
N ILE A 219 7.92 11.80 -4.06
CA ILE A 219 7.80 11.85 -5.52
C ILE A 219 6.40 12.34 -5.87
N ARG A 220 6.33 13.44 -6.62
CA ARG A 220 5.09 13.98 -7.18
C ARG A 220 5.19 14.04 -8.70
N GLN A 221 4.26 13.38 -9.37
CA GLN A 221 4.13 13.40 -10.82
C GLN A 221 2.77 13.97 -11.20
N GLN A 222 2.79 15.04 -12.00
CA GLN A 222 1.60 15.68 -12.56
C GLN A 222 1.69 15.70 -14.08
N GLY A 223 0.67 15.19 -14.76
CA GLY A 223 0.57 15.17 -16.22
C GLY A 223 0.62 13.76 -16.80
N THR A 224 1.25 13.59 -17.97
CA THR A 224 1.16 12.34 -18.75
C THR A 224 2.52 11.66 -18.92
N GLY A 225 2.60 10.37 -18.58
CA GLY A 225 3.76 9.54 -18.92
C GLY A 225 5.06 9.91 -18.20
N ASN A 226 5.02 10.64 -17.08
CA ASN A 226 6.22 10.93 -16.31
C ASN A 226 6.74 9.66 -15.63
N SER A 227 8.06 9.52 -15.51
CA SER A 227 8.73 8.37 -14.91
C SER A 227 9.76 8.80 -13.87
N ALA A 228 9.70 8.22 -12.68
CA ALA A 228 10.69 8.42 -11.62
C ALA A 228 11.14 7.08 -11.06
N ASP A 229 12.46 6.90 -10.94
CA ASP A 229 13.10 5.78 -10.26
C ASP A 229 14.03 6.34 -9.18
N ALA A 230 13.85 5.93 -7.93
CA ALA A 230 14.61 6.46 -6.81
C ALA A 230 15.06 5.35 -5.85
N SER A 231 16.37 5.29 -5.57
CA SER A 231 16.95 4.36 -4.60
C SER A 231 17.76 5.09 -3.53
N GLN A 232 17.54 4.74 -2.26
CA GLN A 232 18.30 5.25 -1.11
C GLN A 232 18.87 4.08 -0.29
N GLU A 233 20.17 4.12 0.02
CA GLU A 233 20.86 3.03 0.70
C GLU A 233 21.84 3.51 1.78
N ASN A 234 21.79 2.90 2.96
CA ASN A 234 22.80 3.06 4.04
C ASN A 234 22.97 4.50 4.57
N ALA A 235 21.98 5.40 4.48
CA ALA A 235 22.03 6.69 5.18
C ALA A 235 20.64 7.35 5.31
N ILE A 236 20.60 8.46 6.05
CA ILE A 236 19.43 9.35 6.17
C ILE A 236 19.31 10.25 4.93
N HIS A 237 19.06 9.64 3.77
CA HIS A 237 18.96 10.36 2.51
C HIS A 237 17.69 11.21 2.40
N TYR A 238 17.81 12.36 1.75
CA TYR A 238 16.69 13.24 1.42
C TYR A 238 16.55 13.36 -0.09
N ALA A 239 15.33 13.14 -0.58
CA ALA A 239 14.96 13.26 -1.97
C ALA A 239 13.56 13.87 -2.13
N ASP A 240 13.47 14.94 -2.93
CA ASP A 240 12.19 15.49 -3.41
C ASP A 240 12.23 15.58 -4.94
N ILE A 241 11.36 14.82 -5.59
CA ILE A 241 11.23 14.75 -7.04
C ILE A 241 9.85 15.28 -7.42
N ASN A 242 9.82 16.38 -8.18
CA ASN A 242 8.60 16.98 -8.72
C ASN A 242 8.68 17.04 -10.25
N GLN A 243 7.82 16.26 -10.92
CA GLN A 243 7.71 16.24 -12.38
C GLN A 243 6.34 16.76 -12.80
N ASN A 244 6.32 17.93 -13.44
CA ASN A 244 5.10 18.55 -13.97
C ASN A 244 5.22 18.70 -15.50
N GLY A 245 4.35 18.00 -16.21
CA GLY A 245 4.26 18.01 -17.67
C GLY A 245 4.25 16.59 -18.22
N ASN A 246 4.88 16.35 -19.38
CA ASN A 246 4.77 15.07 -20.07
C ASN A 246 6.11 14.39 -20.32
N HIS A 247 6.15 13.06 -20.14
CA HIS A 247 7.30 12.23 -20.47
C HIS A 247 8.61 12.69 -19.80
N ASN A 248 8.53 13.34 -18.64
CA ASN A 248 9.73 13.68 -17.89
C ASN A 248 10.28 12.41 -17.20
N VAL A 249 11.60 12.30 -17.11
CA VAL A 249 12.31 11.15 -16.56
C VAL A 249 13.27 11.59 -15.46
N VAL A 250 13.15 11.01 -14.27
CA VAL A 250 14.13 11.12 -13.20
C VAL A 250 14.66 9.73 -12.83
N ARG A 251 15.98 9.63 -12.69
CA ARG A 251 16.62 8.52 -11.99
C ARG A 251 17.53 9.08 -10.90
N LEU A 252 17.25 8.69 -9.66
CA LEU A 252 17.99 9.11 -8.47
C LEU A 252 18.56 7.88 -7.77
N ALA A 253 19.86 7.89 -7.50
CA ALA A 253 20.51 6.91 -6.64
C ALA A 253 21.36 7.64 -5.59
N GLN A 254 21.03 7.46 -4.32
CA GLN A 254 21.80 7.95 -3.19
C GLN A 254 22.25 6.75 -2.37
N SER A 255 23.56 6.62 -2.16
CA SER A 255 24.10 5.56 -1.33
C SER A 255 25.25 6.07 -0.47
N SER A 256 25.48 5.39 0.64
CA SER A 256 26.67 5.51 1.45
C SER A 256 27.35 4.14 1.60
N PRO A 257 28.69 4.06 1.74
CA PRO A 257 29.39 2.80 1.99
C PRO A 257 28.97 2.11 3.30
N THR A 258 28.56 2.89 4.29
CA THR A 258 28.13 2.43 5.62
C THR A 258 26.92 3.23 6.09
N LEU A 259 26.17 2.69 7.06
CA LEU A 259 25.08 3.42 7.70
C LEU A 259 25.61 4.70 8.37
N THR A 260 25.18 5.87 7.89
CA THR A 260 25.57 7.16 8.49
C THR A 260 24.37 8.08 8.69
N VAL A 261 24.48 8.98 9.68
CA VAL A 261 23.51 10.06 9.92
C VAL A 261 23.61 11.20 8.90
N PHE A 262 24.68 11.24 8.11
CA PHE A 262 24.91 12.25 7.07
C PHE A 262 24.50 11.68 5.71
N GLY A 263 23.23 11.84 5.34
CA GLY A 263 22.76 11.47 4.01
C GLY A 263 23.06 12.53 2.95
N ASN A 264 22.95 12.10 1.70
CA ASN A 264 22.89 12.98 0.55
C ASN A 264 21.49 13.62 0.39
N THR A 265 21.44 14.80 -0.22
CA THR A 265 20.23 15.56 -0.55
C THR A 265 20.12 15.72 -2.06
N ALA A 266 18.95 15.39 -2.61
CA ALA A 266 18.61 15.61 -4.01
C ALA A 266 17.25 16.32 -4.15
N LEU A 267 17.23 17.48 -4.79
CA LEU A 267 16.02 18.22 -5.14
C LEU A 267 15.92 18.29 -6.66
N ILE A 268 14.89 17.69 -7.25
CA ILE A 268 14.75 17.56 -8.70
C ILE A 268 13.37 18.07 -9.13
N GLY A 269 13.36 19.23 -9.78
CA GLY A 269 12.18 19.81 -10.42
C GLY A 269 12.27 19.73 -11.95
N GLN A 270 11.26 19.17 -12.59
CA GLN A 270 11.11 19.15 -14.05
C GLN A 270 9.76 19.76 -14.43
N LEU A 271 9.79 20.91 -15.11
CA LEU A 271 8.62 21.60 -15.65
C LEU A 271 8.69 21.64 -17.18
N GLY A 272 7.76 20.96 -17.85
CA GLY A 272 7.68 20.89 -19.30
C GLY A 272 7.73 19.45 -19.80
N ASN A 273 8.29 19.19 -20.99
CA ASN A 273 8.18 17.87 -21.61
C ASN A 273 9.53 17.23 -21.91
N ASN A 274 9.61 15.90 -21.83
CA ASN A 274 10.78 15.11 -22.22
C ASN A 274 12.07 15.53 -21.49
N ASN A 275 11.99 16.10 -20.29
CA ASN A 275 13.17 16.45 -19.52
C ASN A 275 13.73 15.20 -18.83
N THR A 276 15.05 15.05 -18.77
CA THR A 276 15.73 13.91 -18.16
C THR A 276 16.74 14.39 -17.11
N ALA A 277 16.63 13.87 -15.89
CA ALA A 277 17.58 14.11 -14.80
C ALA A 277 18.10 12.79 -14.24
N LEU A 278 19.43 12.62 -14.26
CA LEU A 278 20.12 11.47 -13.70
C LEU A 278 21.01 11.95 -12.55
N VAL A 279 20.72 11.55 -11.32
CA VAL A 279 21.49 11.96 -10.14
C VAL A 279 22.02 10.72 -9.42
N ARG A 280 23.34 10.65 -9.25
CA ARG A 280 24.01 9.57 -8.51
C ARG A 280 24.99 10.15 -7.48
N GLN A 281 24.67 10.01 -6.20
CA GLN A 281 25.46 10.50 -5.07
C GLN A 281 25.93 9.33 -4.21
N VAL A 282 27.24 9.09 -4.14
CA VAL A 282 27.85 7.99 -3.39
C VAL A 282 28.73 8.57 -2.28
N GLY A 283 28.36 8.42 -1.02
CA GLY A 283 29.04 9.05 0.11
C GLY A 283 28.05 9.83 0.97
N SER A 284 28.55 10.85 1.69
CA SER A 284 27.76 11.63 2.65
C SER A 284 27.82 13.13 2.39
N GLY A 285 26.73 13.83 2.67
CA GLY A 285 26.65 15.29 2.62
C GLY A 285 26.59 15.91 1.23
N TYR A 286 26.45 15.12 0.17
CA TYR A 286 26.31 15.67 -1.18
C TYR A 286 24.95 16.34 -1.38
N VAL A 287 24.95 17.47 -2.09
CA VAL A 287 23.73 18.19 -2.48
C VAL A 287 23.68 18.25 -4.00
N ALA A 288 22.53 17.83 -4.57
CA ALA A 288 22.24 17.91 -5.98
C ALA A 288 20.89 18.63 -6.18
N ASN A 289 20.93 19.80 -6.81
CA ASN A 289 19.74 20.56 -7.16
C ASN A 289 19.61 20.60 -8.68
N VAL A 290 18.54 20.00 -9.22
CA VAL A 290 18.21 19.99 -10.64
C VAL A 290 16.91 20.74 -10.83
N SER A 291 16.93 21.80 -11.66
CA SER A 291 15.72 22.50 -12.10
C SER A 291 15.76 22.59 -13.62
N GLN A 292 14.82 21.90 -14.28
CA GLN A 292 14.70 21.87 -15.72
C GLN A 292 13.36 22.48 -16.12
N VAL A 293 13.40 23.57 -16.88
CA VAL A 293 12.20 24.23 -17.43
C VAL A 293 12.27 24.18 -18.95
N GLY A 294 11.18 23.77 -19.60
CA GLY A 294 11.09 23.66 -21.06
C GLY A 294 11.08 22.22 -21.55
N ASN A 295 11.58 21.99 -22.76
CA ASN A 295 11.47 20.70 -23.44
C ASN A 295 12.85 20.09 -23.71
N GLY A 296 12.98 18.78 -23.50
CA GLY A 296 14.15 18.01 -23.92
C GLY A 296 15.44 18.30 -23.13
N ASN A 297 15.34 18.93 -21.95
CA ASN A 297 16.52 19.19 -21.13
C ASN A 297 17.11 17.89 -20.62
N TRP A 298 18.43 17.82 -20.54
CA TRP A 298 19.14 16.66 -20.01
C TRP A 298 20.17 17.09 -18.97
N THR A 299 20.20 16.40 -17.83
CA THR A 299 21.16 16.64 -16.76
C THR A 299 21.64 15.32 -16.20
N SER A 300 22.95 15.21 -15.99
CA SER A 300 23.56 14.12 -15.23
C SER A 300 24.49 14.69 -14.17
N ILE A 301 24.25 14.32 -12.92
CA ILE A 301 25.08 14.65 -11.77
C ILE A 301 25.64 13.35 -11.21
N HIS A 302 26.96 13.29 -11.06
CA HIS A 302 27.63 12.22 -10.36
C HIS A 302 28.58 12.79 -9.31
N GLN A 303 28.34 12.44 -8.05
CA GLN A 303 29.15 12.83 -6.89
C GLN A 303 29.62 11.55 -6.18
N HIS A 304 30.90 11.48 -5.80
CA HIS A 304 31.54 10.39 -5.07
C HIS A 304 32.57 10.96 -4.10
#